data_AF-A0A9E3BIX2-F1
#
_entry.id   AF-A0A9E3BIX2-F1
#
_cell.length_a   1.000
_cell.length_b   1.000
_cell.length_c   1.000
_cell.angle_alpha   90.00
_cell.angle_beta   90.00
_cell.angle_gamma   90.00
#
_symmetry.space_group_name_H-M   'P 1'
#
loop_
_entity.id
_entity.type
_entity.pdbx_description
1 polymer ?
#
loop_
_entity_poly.entity_id
_entity_poly.type
_entity_poly.pdbx_seq_one_letter_code
_entity_poly.pdbx_strand_id
1 'polypeptide(L)'
;MSRSSTEVMGIPDGLFHWIPGEMVVVVRLPRIPGDDTQELLIEQIRVQLNEFLAQYSLVLEAYGTYGRWRETPSMPPIRRRSFIFGLHRKQPLIAIFFHARHMDPSVRDPLPLALSYLQGHLEHLAQVGLNVVSAMPNWLVAAAPFFYADGGPALPPHPSPLMPPTSPANALSGWHIRVLDGGIPLDSKGAEDVQVVVLDSAPHPDRIRSAATRLELRRNWLLQRLASDLRNEDGSFAVEYDRYPQSNDVCTGRDNEGEASYYPMTDHGISVVGLIRDVAPRAHIRLVRILNDYGGGDLYSLFAALTDL
;
A
#
# COMPACT_ATOMS: atom_id res chain seq x y z
N MET A 1 -22.62 -6.18 -32.70
CA MET A 1 -21.17 -6.17 -33.00
C MET A 1 -20.45 -6.10 -31.67
N SER A 2 -19.79 -7.20 -31.30
CA SER A 2 -19.07 -7.39 -30.04
C SER A 2 -17.76 -6.60 -30.07
N ARG A 3 -17.63 -5.56 -29.23
CA ARG A 3 -16.33 -4.95 -28.97
C ARG A 3 -15.54 -5.91 -28.08
N SER A 4 -14.40 -6.39 -28.56
CA SER A 4 -13.56 -7.31 -27.80
C SER A 4 -13.01 -6.60 -26.57
N SER A 5 -12.92 -7.33 -25.47
CA SER A 5 -12.42 -6.91 -24.15
C SER A 5 -10.94 -6.51 -24.13
N THR A 6 -10.33 -6.28 -25.29
CA THR A 6 -8.90 -5.96 -25.48
C THR A 6 -8.64 -4.48 -25.76
N GLU A 7 -9.67 -3.64 -25.94
CA GLU A 7 -9.48 -2.21 -26.26
C GLU A 7 -9.40 -1.26 -25.04
N VAL A 8 -9.60 -1.75 -23.80
CA VAL A 8 -9.60 -0.89 -22.59
C VAL A 8 -8.26 -0.83 -21.86
N MET A 9 -7.29 -1.69 -22.22
CA MET A 9 -5.92 -1.56 -21.72
C MET A 9 -5.05 -0.94 -22.79
N GLY A 10 -4.70 0.33 -22.60
CA GLY A 10 -3.70 1.01 -23.43
C GLY A 10 -2.41 0.19 -23.53
N ILE A 11 -1.67 0.40 -24.61
CA ILE A 11 -0.36 -0.23 -24.85
C ILE A 11 0.50 -0.03 -23.58
N PRO A 12 1.13 -1.08 -23.02
CA PRO A 12 1.82 -1.06 -21.71
C PRO A 12 2.90 0.01 -21.54
N ASP A 13 3.33 0.66 -22.62
CA ASP A 13 4.42 1.62 -22.62
C ASP A 13 4.09 2.95 -21.91
N GLY A 14 2.80 3.28 -21.71
CA GLY A 14 2.37 4.59 -21.22
C GLY A 14 1.72 4.66 -19.83
N LEU A 15 1.42 3.52 -19.18
CA LEU A 15 0.57 3.50 -17.98
C LEU A 15 1.27 3.02 -16.70
N PHE A 16 2.52 2.58 -16.78
CA PHE A 16 3.25 2.06 -15.64
C PHE A 16 4.47 2.94 -15.35
N HIS A 17 4.45 3.60 -14.19
CA HIS A 17 5.66 4.10 -13.53
C HIS A 17 6.46 2.97 -12.86
N TRP A 18 6.28 1.73 -13.37
CA TRP A 18 7.26 0.68 -13.17
C TRP A 18 8.60 1.19 -13.70
N ILE A 19 9.62 1.10 -12.85
CA ILE A 19 10.98 1.42 -13.22
C ILE A 19 11.66 0.09 -13.45
N PRO A 20 11.78 -0.37 -14.72
CA PRO A 20 12.55 -1.55 -15.04
C PRO A 20 13.90 -1.48 -14.34
N GLY A 21 14.34 -2.58 -13.73
CA GLY A 21 15.62 -2.62 -13.04
C GLY A 21 15.62 -2.22 -11.55
N GLU A 22 14.49 -1.75 -10.99
CA GLU A 22 14.40 -1.35 -9.58
C GLU A 22 14.11 -2.53 -8.64
N MET A 23 14.88 -2.63 -7.56
CA MET A 23 14.64 -3.56 -6.45
C MET A 23 14.63 -2.85 -5.10
N VAL A 24 14.01 -3.52 -4.13
CA VAL A 24 14.10 -3.20 -2.72
C VAL A 24 14.95 -4.27 -2.04
N VAL A 25 15.98 -3.84 -1.31
CA VAL A 25 16.79 -4.70 -0.45
C VAL A 25 16.47 -4.33 1.00
N VAL A 26 16.05 -5.32 1.78
CA VAL A 26 15.75 -5.18 3.20
C VAL A 26 16.92 -5.72 4.00
N VAL A 27 17.50 -4.87 4.85
CA VAL A 27 18.65 -5.22 5.69
C VAL A 27 18.28 -5.08 7.16
N ARG A 28 18.70 -6.05 7.97
CA ARG A 28 18.58 -5.99 9.42
C ARG A 28 19.73 -5.20 10.02
N LEU A 29 19.40 -4.17 10.77
CA LEU A 29 20.37 -3.33 11.45
C LEU A 29 20.72 -3.91 12.82
N PRO A 30 21.99 -3.79 13.27
CA PRO A 30 22.42 -4.31 14.57
C PRO A 30 21.79 -3.54 15.74
N ARG A 31 21.41 -2.27 15.50
CA ARG A 31 20.76 -1.37 16.45
C ARG A 31 20.04 -0.26 15.69
N ILE A 32 19.21 0.51 16.40
CA ILE A 32 18.62 1.75 15.88
C ILE A 32 19.75 2.74 15.55
N PRO A 33 19.85 3.23 14.30
CA PRO A 33 20.86 4.21 13.93
C PRO A 33 20.56 5.57 14.56
N GLY A 34 21.60 6.37 14.79
CA GLY A 34 21.44 7.74 15.28
C GLY A 34 20.98 8.69 14.18
N ASP A 35 20.53 9.87 14.59
CA ASP A 35 20.11 10.93 13.67
C ASP A 35 21.20 11.22 12.63
N ASP A 36 20.80 11.46 11.38
CA ASP A 36 21.66 11.76 10.24
C ASP A 36 22.68 10.67 9.81
N THR A 37 22.63 9.46 10.38
CA THR A 37 23.53 8.35 9.99
C THR A 37 23.00 7.46 8.87
N GLN A 38 21.74 7.65 8.47
CA GLN A 38 21.07 6.76 7.52
C GLN A 38 21.73 6.78 6.13
N GLU A 39 22.14 7.94 5.62
CA GLU A 39 22.80 8.05 4.30
C GLU A 39 24.15 7.31 4.27
N LEU A 40 24.96 7.48 5.32
CA LEU A 40 26.22 6.76 5.48
C LEU A 40 26.01 5.24 5.53
N LEU A 41 24.97 4.80 6.25
CA LEU A 41 24.62 3.39 6.37
C LEU A 41 24.18 2.79 5.02
N ILE A 42 23.37 3.51 4.23
CA ILE A 42 22.99 3.09 2.88
C ILE A 42 24.23 2.91 2.02
N GLU A 43 25.14 3.90 2.03
CA GLU A 43 26.35 3.85 1.21
C GLU A 43 27.27 2.70 1.63
N GLN A 44 27.43 2.45 2.92
CA GLN A 44 28.19 1.28 3.41
C GLN A 44 27.58 -0.04 2.94
N ILE A 45 26.25 -0.18 3.04
CA ILE A 45 25.53 -1.38 2.56
C ILE A 45 25.72 -1.52 1.05
N ARG A 46 25.55 -0.43 0.28
CA ARG A 46 25.71 -0.41 -1.17
C ARG A 46 27.12 -0.84 -1.59
N VAL A 47 28.16 -0.33 -0.92
CA VAL A 47 29.55 -0.71 -1.18
C VAL A 47 29.75 -2.21 -0.97
N GLN A 48 29.32 -2.76 0.15
CA GLN A 48 29.46 -4.21 0.43
C GLN A 48 28.69 -5.07 -0.58
N LEU A 49 27.46 -4.68 -0.94
CA LEU A 49 26.69 -5.37 -1.98
C LEU A 49 27.40 -5.31 -3.34
N ASN A 50 28.01 -4.17 -3.68
CA ASN A 50 28.75 -4.01 -4.94
C ASN A 50 30.07 -4.76 -4.96
N GLU A 51 30.79 -4.85 -3.84
CA GLU A 51 31.97 -5.71 -3.72
C GLU A 51 31.60 -7.18 -3.97
N PHE A 52 30.48 -7.65 -3.40
CA PHE A 52 29.97 -8.99 -3.67
C PHE A 52 29.52 -9.18 -5.13
N LEU A 53 28.82 -8.20 -5.72
CA LEU A 53 28.27 -8.31 -7.08
C LEU A 53 29.29 -8.08 -8.19
N ALA A 54 30.45 -7.47 -7.90
CA ALA A 54 31.49 -7.17 -8.88
C ALA A 54 31.97 -8.42 -9.64
N GLN A 55 32.05 -9.57 -8.95
CA GLN A 55 32.45 -10.84 -9.57
C GLN A 55 31.46 -11.32 -10.67
N TYR A 56 30.23 -10.80 -10.65
CA TYR A 56 29.19 -11.10 -11.63
C TYR A 56 28.99 -9.96 -12.64
N SER A 57 29.93 -8.99 -12.71
CA SER A 57 29.82 -7.81 -13.57
C SER A 57 28.56 -6.98 -13.32
N LEU A 58 28.06 -6.99 -12.07
CA LEU A 58 26.87 -6.27 -11.63
C LEU A 58 27.24 -5.15 -10.66
N VAL A 59 26.52 -4.04 -10.76
CA VAL A 59 26.60 -2.90 -9.84
C VAL A 59 25.19 -2.46 -9.48
N LEU A 60 25.01 -2.07 -8.22
CA LEU A 60 23.84 -1.41 -7.68
C LEU A 60 24.09 0.09 -7.58
N GLU A 61 23.22 0.82 -8.26
CA GLU A 61 23.15 2.28 -8.20
C GLU A 61 22.03 2.68 -7.24
N ALA A 62 22.26 3.75 -6.49
CA ALA A 62 21.23 4.31 -5.61
C ALA A 62 20.01 4.74 -6.42
N TYR A 63 18.84 4.75 -5.77
CA TYR A 63 17.63 5.29 -6.36
C TYR A 63 17.84 6.71 -6.94
N GLY A 64 17.27 6.96 -8.13
CA GLY A 64 17.29 8.28 -8.77
C GLY A 64 18.55 8.62 -9.55
N THR A 65 19.59 7.78 -9.57
CA THR A 65 20.87 8.10 -10.24
C THR A 65 21.06 7.43 -11.61
N TYR A 66 20.19 6.48 -11.97
CA TYR A 66 20.31 5.69 -13.21
C TYR A 66 18.94 5.24 -13.76
N GLY A 67 18.93 4.67 -14.97
CA GLY A 67 17.71 4.17 -15.64
C GLY A 67 16.84 5.30 -16.18
N ARG A 68 15.51 5.09 -16.19
CA ARG A 68 14.52 6.08 -16.64
C ARG A 68 14.60 7.44 -15.91
N TRP A 69 15.24 7.48 -14.73
CA TRP A 69 15.53 8.72 -13.99
C TRP A 69 16.43 9.69 -14.76
N ARG A 70 17.31 9.22 -15.65
CA ARG A 70 18.12 10.09 -16.52
C ARG A 70 17.30 10.78 -17.60
N GLU A 71 16.13 10.23 -17.94
CA GLU A 71 15.32 10.65 -19.08
C GLU A 71 14.18 11.59 -18.65
N THR A 72 13.82 11.63 -17.36
CA THR A 72 12.72 12.45 -16.83
C THR A 72 13.23 13.42 -15.75
N PRO A 73 13.63 14.66 -16.10
CA PRO A 73 14.28 15.60 -15.17
C PRO A 73 13.33 16.29 -14.19
N SER A 74 12.00 16.14 -14.34
CA SER A 74 11.01 16.79 -13.49
C SER A 74 10.00 15.78 -12.93
N MET A 75 10.24 15.26 -11.72
CA MET A 75 9.16 14.71 -10.90
C MET A 75 9.28 15.24 -9.46
N PRO A 76 8.16 15.66 -8.84
CA PRO A 76 8.15 16.41 -7.57
C PRO A 76 8.17 15.47 -6.33
N PRO A 77 8.18 16.01 -5.09
CA PRO A 77 9.21 15.84 -4.06
C PRO A 77 9.07 14.55 -3.21
N ILE A 78 8.46 13.48 -3.69
CA ILE A 78 8.27 12.29 -2.87
C ILE A 78 9.56 11.50 -2.89
N ARG A 79 10.35 11.75 -1.84
CA ARG A 79 11.53 11.04 -1.44
C ARG A 79 11.19 9.54 -1.29
N ARG A 80 11.29 8.74 -2.35
CA ARG A 80 11.58 7.30 -2.23
C ARG A 80 13.00 7.16 -1.69
N ARG A 81 13.14 7.56 -0.43
CA ARG A 81 14.34 7.35 0.35
C ARG A 81 14.23 5.98 0.95
N SER A 82 15.38 5.41 1.28
CA SER A 82 15.35 4.33 2.24
C SER A 82 14.62 4.79 3.50
N PHE A 83 14.10 3.83 4.23
CA PHE A 83 13.44 4.11 5.49
C PHE A 83 13.65 2.96 6.45
N ILE A 84 13.69 3.28 7.73
CA ILE A 84 13.88 2.32 8.80
C ILE A 84 12.51 2.02 9.41
N PHE A 85 12.22 0.75 9.60
CA PHE A 85 10.94 0.27 10.13
C PHE A 85 11.14 -0.86 11.14
N GLY A 86 10.07 -1.23 11.85
CA GLY A 86 10.16 -2.17 12.97
C GLY A 86 10.95 -1.59 14.15
N LEU A 87 10.81 -0.28 14.42
CA LEU A 87 11.53 0.44 15.50
C LEU A 87 11.23 -0.10 16.90
N HIS A 88 10.13 -0.85 17.06
CA HIS A 88 9.79 -1.57 18.29
C HIS A 88 10.72 -2.78 18.55
N ARG A 89 11.52 -3.19 17.57
CA ARG A 89 12.45 -4.32 17.66
C ARG A 89 13.83 -3.86 18.10
N LYS A 90 14.57 -4.73 18.80
CA LYS A 90 15.99 -4.47 19.15
C LYS A 90 16.88 -4.24 17.92
N GLN A 91 16.54 -4.92 16.82
CA GLN A 91 17.24 -4.87 15.54
C GLN A 91 16.22 -4.44 14.47
N PRO A 92 16.13 -3.14 14.16
CA PRO A 92 15.19 -2.64 13.17
C PRO A 92 15.63 -3.06 11.76
N LEU A 93 14.74 -2.84 10.80
CA LEU A 93 14.98 -3.13 9.39
C LEU A 93 15.12 -1.82 8.62
N ILE A 94 15.95 -1.80 7.59
CA ILE A 94 16.00 -0.72 6.60
C ILE A 94 15.61 -1.27 5.23
N ALA A 95 14.70 -0.59 4.53
CA ALA A 95 14.41 -0.85 3.13
C ALA A 95 15.22 0.13 2.28
N ILE A 96 15.99 -0.37 1.31
CA ILE A 96 16.84 0.43 0.43
C ILE A 96 16.48 0.11 -1.01
N PHE A 97 16.34 1.16 -1.82
CA PHE A 97 15.95 1.06 -3.23
C PHE A 97 17.20 1.18 -4.12
N PHE A 98 17.39 0.21 -5.01
CA PHE A 98 18.53 0.17 -5.92
C PHE A 98 18.07 -0.07 -7.36
N HIS A 99 18.87 0.42 -8.31
CA HIS A 99 18.80 0.00 -9.70
C HIS A 99 19.99 -0.92 -10.01
N ALA A 100 19.72 -2.09 -10.60
CA ALA A 100 20.77 -3.00 -11.02
C ALA A 100 21.32 -2.58 -12.40
N ARG A 101 22.64 -2.62 -12.56
CA ARG A 101 23.34 -2.37 -13.82
C ARG A 101 24.34 -3.48 -14.09
N HIS A 102 24.39 -3.95 -15.33
CA HIS A 102 25.42 -4.86 -15.79
C HIS A 102 26.53 -4.07 -16.53
N MET A 103 27.77 -4.54 -16.46
CA MET A 103 28.89 -3.88 -17.17
C MET A 103 28.83 -4.07 -18.68
N ASP A 104 28.28 -5.20 -19.15
CA ASP A 104 27.92 -5.38 -20.56
C ASP A 104 26.60 -4.66 -20.86
N PRO A 105 26.61 -3.61 -21.71
CA PRO A 105 25.41 -2.85 -22.08
C PRO A 105 24.41 -3.65 -22.93
N SER A 106 24.78 -4.84 -23.43
CA SER A 106 23.87 -5.73 -24.16
C SER A 106 22.80 -6.36 -23.25
N VAL A 107 23.07 -6.46 -21.95
CA VAL A 107 22.15 -6.99 -20.95
C VAL A 107 21.07 -5.96 -20.65
N ARG A 108 19.87 -6.19 -21.19
CA ARG A 108 18.74 -5.23 -21.12
C ARG A 108 18.11 -5.11 -19.74
N ASP A 109 18.04 -6.21 -18.99
CA ASP A 109 17.47 -6.22 -17.64
C ASP A 109 18.35 -7.07 -16.71
N PRO A 110 19.26 -6.46 -15.95
CA PRO A 110 20.15 -7.16 -15.04
C PRO A 110 19.52 -7.46 -13.67
N LEU A 111 18.30 -6.98 -13.41
CA LEU A 111 17.63 -7.13 -12.13
C LEU A 111 17.39 -8.59 -11.73
N PRO A 112 16.89 -9.49 -12.60
CA PRO A 112 16.70 -10.88 -12.22
C PRO A 112 18.01 -11.56 -11.82
N LEU A 113 19.12 -11.20 -12.48
CA LEU A 113 20.45 -11.72 -12.13
C LEU A 113 20.91 -11.21 -10.77
N ALA A 114 20.85 -9.89 -10.53
CA ALA A 114 21.21 -9.30 -9.25
C ALA A 114 20.40 -9.90 -8.10
N LEU A 115 19.09 -10.03 -8.28
CA LEU A 115 18.20 -10.66 -7.29
C LEU A 115 18.55 -12.12 -7.03
N SER A 116 18.80 -12.90 -8.09
CA SER A 116 19.20 -14.31 -7.98
C SER A 116 20.49 -14.46 -7.16
N TYR A 117 21.51 -13.63 -7.42
CA TYR A 117 22.76 -13.69 -6.66
C TYR A 117 22.59 -13.23 -5.22
N LEU A 118 21.86 -12.14 -4.96
CA LEU A 118 21.63 -11.68 -3.59
C LEU A 118 20.83 -12.70 -2.77
N GLN A 119 19.71 -13.18 -3.32
CA GLN A 119 18.84 -14.16 -2.64
C GLN A 119 19.53 -15.52 -2.47
N GLY A 120 20.34 -15.95 -3.44
CA GLY A 120 21.10 -17.19 -3.36
C GLY A 120 22.26 -17.16 -2.35
N HIS A 121 22.65 -16.00 -1.84
CA HIS A 121 23.84 -15.83 -1.01
C HIS A 121 23.58 -15.07 0.31
N LEU A 122 22.35 -15.07 0.82
CA LEU A 122 22.01 -14.38 2.07
C LEU A 122 22.88 -14.84 3.26
N GLU A 123 23.17 -16.14 3.36
CA GLU A 123 24.03 -16.69 4.42
C GLU A 123 25.47 -16.19 4.32
N HIS A 124 26.02 -16.12 3.11
CA HIS A 124 27.37 -15.60 2.88
C HIS A 124 27.45 -14.10 3.24
N LEU A 125 26.45 -13.32 2.82
CA LEU A 125 26.35 -11.90 3.18
C LEU A 125 26.28 -11.72 4.70
N ALA A 126 25.52 -12.56 5.39
CA ALA A 126 25.44 -12.53 6.86
C ALA A 126 26.79 -12.86 7.53
N GLN A 127 27.56 -13.81 7.00
CA GLN A 127 28.90 -14.17 7.51
C GLN A 127 29.90 -13.01 7.44
N VAL A 128 29.78 -12.14 6.42
CA VAL A 128 30.61 -10.93 6.29
C VAL A 128 30.02 -9.71 7.02
N GLY A 129 28.96 -9.92 7.82
CA GLY A 129 28.35 -8.89 8.66
C GLY A 129 27.17 -8.14 8.03
N LEU A 130 26.78 -8.47 6.80
CA LEU A 130 25.64 -7.86 6.11
C LEU A 130 24.40 -8.74 6.19
N ASN A 131 23.52 -8.44 7.13
CA ASN A 131 22.30 -9.20 7.36
C ASN A 131 21.17 -8.80 6.39
N VAL A 132 21.30 -9.15 5.12
CA VAL A 132 20.21 -9.02 4.14
C VAL A 132 19.10 -10.00 4.51
N VAL A 133 17.89 -9.49 4.71
CA VAL A 133 16.69 -10.28 5.03
C VAL A 133 15.98 -10.72 3.76
N SER A 134 15.91 -9.83 2.77
CA SER A 134 15.27 -10.09 1.49
C SER A 134 15.76 -9.09 0.44
N ALA A 135 15.80 -9.53 -0.81
CA ALA A 135 15.94 -8.67 -1.98
C ALA A 135 14.81 -9.02 -2.96
N MET A 136 13.99 -8.05 -3.33
CA MET A 136 12.84 -8.28 -4.20
C MET A 136 12.75 -7.21 -5.28
N PRO A 137 12.22 -7.52 -6.47
CA PRO A 137 11.91 -6.47 -7.42
C PRO A 137 10.87 -5.52 -6.80
N ASN A 138 10.93 -4.22 -7.11
CA ASN A 138 9.99 -3.27 -6.52
C ASN A 138 8.62 -3.32 -7.20
N TRP A 139 7.78 -4.27 -6.77
CA TRP A 139 6.42 -4.45 -7.31
C TRP A 139 5.39 -3.55 -6.63
N LEU A 140 5.73 -2.97 -5.49
CA LEU A 140 4.78 -2.27 -4.61
C LEU A 140 4.26 -0.95 -5.19
N VAL A 141 4.88 -0.48 -6.26
CA VAL A 141 4.51 0.70 -7.05
C VAL A 141 4.28 0.36 -8.53
N ALA A 142 4.36 -0.92 -8.90
CA ALA A 142 4.35 -1.33 -10.30
C ALA A 142 3.01 -1.04 -11.00
N ALA A 143 1.91 -0.98 -10.25
CA ALA A 143 0.58 -0.64 -10.75
C ALA A 143 0.17 0.81 -10.46
N ALA A 144 1.04 1.61 -9.84
CA ALA A 144 0.70 2.98 -9.54
C ALA A 144 0.81 3.86 -10.78
N PRO A 145 -0.22 4.67 -11.09
CA PRO A 145 -0.20 5.61 -12.20
C PRO A 145 0.78 6.77 -11.98
N PHE A 146 1.43 6.83 -10.82
CA PHE A 146 2.48 7.76 -10.46
C PHE A 146 3.52 7.04 -9.58
N PHE A 147 4.69 7.62 -9.32
CA PHE A 147 5.79 6.96 -8.59
C PHE A 147 5.52 6.67 -7.07
N TYR A 148 4.29 6.49 -6.61
CA TYR A 148 3.89 6.31 -5.21
C TYR A 148 2.73 5.32 -5.06
N ALA A 149 2.33 4.92 -3.85
CA ALA A 149 1.20 3.99 -3.68
C ALA A 149 -0.13 4.68 -4.00
N ASP A 150 -0.98 3.99 -4.76
CA ASP A 150 -2.28 4.49 -5.18
C ASP A 150 -3.42 3.56 -4.73
N GLY A 151 -4.40 4.11 -4.00
CA GLY A 151 -5.67 3.45 -3.71
C GLY A 151 -6.68 3.67 -4.84
N GLY A 152 -7.06 2.60 -5.54
CA GLY A 152 -8.24 2.63 -6.41
C GLY A 152 -9.55 2.75 -5.59
N PRO A 153 -10.66 3.24 -6.18
CA PRO A 153 -10.83 3.60 -7.59
C PRO A 153 -10.35 5.03 -7.92
N ALA A 154 -9.78 5.19 -9.13
CA ALA A 154 -9.28 6.48 -9.60
C ALA A 154 -10.39 7.50 -9.93
N LEU A 155 -11.66 7.10 -10.02
CA LEU A 155 -12.78 7.96 -10.40
C LEU A 155 -13.64 8.34 -9.18
N PRO A 156 -14.26 9.53 -9.18
CA PRO A 156 -15.10 9.97 -8.07
C PRO A 156 -16.31 9.04 -7.90
N PRO A 157 -16.80 8.85 -6.65
CA PRO A 157 -17.96 8.01 -6.41
C PRO A 157 -19.20 8.59 -7.12
N HIS A 158 -19.91 7.75 -7.87
CA HIS A 158 -21.21 8.11 -8.39
C HIS A 158 -22.29 7.98 -7.29
N PRO A 159 -23.25 8.91 -7.23
CA PRO A 159 -24.36 8.79 -6.29
C PRO A 159 -25.13 7.50 -6.56
N SER A 160 -25.55 6.83 -5.49
CA SER A 160 -26.46 5.69 -5.59
C SER A 160 -27.72 6.11 -6.37
N PRO A 161 -28.27 5.25 -7.24
CA PRO A 161 -29.58 5.46 -7.82
C PRO A 161 -30.60 5.76 -6.71
N LEU A 162 -31.53 6.68 -6.97
CA LEU A 162 -32.64 6.96 -6.07
C LEU A 162 -33.47 5.68 -5.90
N MET A 163 -33.32 5.01 -4.76
CA MET A 163 -34.19 3.89 -4.44
C MET A 163 -35.56 4.44 -4.01
N PRO A 164 -36.67 4.01 -4.62
CA PRO A 164 -37.99 4.36 -4.12
C PRO A 164 -38.09 3.93 -2.66
N PRO A 165 -38.72 4.73 -1.78
CA PRO A 165 -38.84 4.42 -0.37
C PRO A 165 -39.80 3.23 -0.17
N THR A 166 -39.30 2.01 -0.39
CA THR A 166 -40.05 0.77 -0.17
C THR A 166 -39.99 0.32 1.28
N SER A 167 -39.11 0.94 2.09
CA SER A 167 -38.91 0.60 3.49
C SER A 167 -39.61 1.61 4.42
N PRO A 168 -40.15 1.17 5.56
CA PRO A 168 -40.75 2.04 6.59
C PRO A 168 -39.85 3.25 6.91
N ALA A 169 -40.44 4.37 7.35
CA ALA A 169 -39.71 5.62 7.62
C ALA A 169 -38.53 5.46 8.59
N ASN A 170 -38.55 4.43 9.45
CA ASN A 170 -37.52 4.14 10.46
C ASN A 170 -36.65 2.91 10.13
N ALA A 171 -36.86 2.25 8.99
CA ALA A 171 -36.03 1.11 8.61
C ALA A 171 -34.64 1.58 8.17
N LEU A 172 -33.61 0.92 8.71
CA LEU A 172 -32.26 1.03 8.20
C LEU A 172 -32.24 0.48 6.78
N SER A 173 -31.65 1.24 5.86
CA SER A 173 -31.54 0.93 4.45
C SER A 173 -30.07 0.74 4.12
N GLY A 174 -29.78 -0.26 3.30
CA GLY A 174 -28.41 -0.58 2.92
C GLY A 174 -28.39 -1.56 1.76
N TRP A 175 -27.30 -1.51 1.00
CA TRP A 175 -26.97 -2.55 0.06
C TRP A 175 -26.35 -3.71 0.84
N HIS A 176 -26.81 -4.93 0.55
CA HIS A 176 -26.17 -6.14 1.05
C HIS A 176 -25.36 -6.78 -0.08
N ILE A 177 -24.14 -7.16 0.25
CA ILE A 177 -23.20 -7.88 -0.58
C ILE A 177 -23.60 -9.35 -0.58
N ARG A 178 -23.80 -9.87 -1.79
CA ARG A 178 -24.00 -11.30 -2.01
C ARG A 178 -22.84 -11.82 -2.81
N VAL A 179 -22.20 -12.87 -2.30
CA VAL A 179 -21.22 -13.64 -3.07
C VAL A 179 -21.99 -14.36 -4.18
N LEU A 180 -21.69 -14.02 -5.44
CA LEU A 180 -22.40 -14.55 -6.62
C LEU A 180 -22.09 -16.03 -6.86
N ASP A 181 -20.96 -16.51 -6.36
CA ASP A 181 -20.56 -17.92 -6.47
C ASP A 181 -21.03 -18.71 -5.23
N GLY A 182 -22.10 -19.48 -5.40
CA GLY A 182 -22.63 -20.36 -4.35
C GLY A 182 -21.73 -21.55 -4.02
N GLY A 183 -20.61 -21.74 -4.73
CA GLY A 183 -19.62 -22.78 -4.47
C GLY A 183 -18.65 -22.46 -3.33
N ILE A 184 -18.59 -21.20 -2.87
CA ILE A 184 -17.73 -20.79 -1.76
C ILE A 184 -18.54 -20.88 -0.45
N PRO A 185 -18.29 -21.89 0.40
CA PRO A 185 -18.99 -21.97 1.67
C PRO A 185 -18.58 -20.79 2.56
N LEU A 186 -19.55 -19.99 2.98
CA LEU A 186 -19.34 -18.98 4.01
C LEU A 186 -19.32 -19.66 5.38
N ASP A 187 -18.46 -19.16 6.28
CA ASP A 187 -18.43 -19.63 7.66
C ASP A 187 -19.77 -19.35 8.34
N SER A 188 -20.43 -20.42 8.78
CA SER A 188 -21.69 -20.37 9.52
C SER A 188 -21.62 -19.56 10.82
N LYS A 189 -20.42 -19.36 11.39
CA LYS A 189 -20.21 -18.53 12.57
C LYS A 189 -19.91 -17.06 12.23
N GLY A 190 -19.96 -16.68 10.96
CA GLY A 190 -19.74 -15.30 10.53
C GLY A 190 -18.30 -14.82 10.74
N ALA A 191 -17.32 -15.73 10.69
CA ALA A 191 -15.89 -15.48 10.84
C ALA A 191 -15.49 -14.92 12.22
N GLU A 192 -16.16 -15.36 13.29
CA GLU A 192 -15.88 -14.94 14.68
C GLU A 192 -14.41 -15.06 15.08
N ASP A 193 -13.72 -16.13 14.64
CA ASP A 193 -12.33 -16.39 14.98
C ASP A 193 -11.33 -15.74 14.00
N VAL A 194 -11.80 -14.87 13.10
CA VAL A 194 -10.97 -14.26 12.04
C VAL A 194 -10.67 -12.80 12.37
N GLN A 195 -9.38 -12.46 12.32
CA GLN A 195 -8.93 -11.07 12.29
C GLN A 195 -8.71 -10.61 10.86
N VAL A 196 -9.30 -9.48 10.50
CA VAL A 196 -9.12 -8.80 9.21
C VAL A 196 -8.46 -7.46 9.45
N VAL A 197 -7.36 -7.21 8.76
CA VAL A 197 -6.67 -5.92 8.78
C VAL A 197 -6.89 -5.25 7.43
N VAL A 198 -7.46 -4.06 7.45
CA VAL A 198 -7.69 -3.23 6.29
C VAL A 198 -6.66 -2.11 6.30
N LEU A 199 -5.85 -2.04 5.25
CA LEU A 199 -4.83 -1.02 5.05
C LEU A 199 -5.32 -0.03 3.99
N ASP A 200 -5.82 1.13 4.41
CA ASP A 200 -6.52 2.06 3.52
C ASP A 200 -6.49 3.50 4.11
N SER A 201 -7.29 4.41 3.57
CA SER A 201 -7.65 5.67 4.23
C SER A 201 -8.59 5.38 5.41
N ALA A 202 -8.63 6.28 6.38
CA ALA A 202 -9.58 6.17 7.48
C ALA A 202 -9.96 7.56 7.98
N PRO A 203 -11.24 7.80 8.32
CA PRO A 203 -11.62 8.96 9.12
C PRO A 203 -11.29 8.72 10.60
N HIS A 204 -11.11 9.80 11.36
CA HIS A 204 -10.96 9.69 12.81
C HIS A 204 -12.19 8.98 13.41
N PRO A 205 -12.05 8.10 14.43
CA PRO A 205 -13.16 7.37 15.05
C PRO A 205 -14.35 8.27 15.43
N ASP A 206 -14.08 9.47 15.95
CA ASP A 206 -15.13 10.44 16.31
C ASP A 206 -15.92 10.96 15.11
N ARG A 207 -15.30 11.06 13.93
CA ARG A 207 -16.01 11.43 12.70
C ARG A 207 -16.97 10.33 12.28
N ILE A 208 -16.61 9.05 12.44
CA ILE A 208 -17.52 7.92 12.17
C ILE A 208 -18.72 7.97 13.13
N ARG A 209 -18.47 8.15 14.43
CA ARG A 209 -19.51 8.27 15.45
C ARG A 209 -20.43 9.46 15.18
N SER A 210 -19.86 10.62 14.86
CA SER A 210 -20.63 11.83 14.55
C SER A 210 -21.43 11.67 13.25
N ALA A 211 -20.84 11.06 12.23
CA ALA A 211 -21.53 10.80 10.96
C ALA A 211 -22.76 9.93 11.15
N ALA A 212 -22.71 8.93 12.04
CA ALA A 212 -23.86 8.09 12.35
C ALA A 212 -25.04 8.85 12.98
N THR A 213 -24.81 10.02 13.58
CA THR A 213 -25.89 10.85 14.16
C THR A 213 -26.53 11.83 13.16
N ARG A 214 -25.94 11.99 11.97
CA ARG A 214 -26.44 12.93 10.95
C ARG A 214 -27.77 12.45 10.38
N LEU A 215 -28.74 13.35 10.24
CA LEU A 215 -30.11 13.00 9.83
C LEU A 215 -30.17 12.33 8.45
N GLU A 216 -29.28 12.74 7.56
CA GLU A 216 -29.13 12.24 6.20
C GLU A 216 -28.43 10.87 6.13
N LEU A 217 -27.62 10.50 7.14
CA LEU A 217 -26.88 9.24 7.19
C LEU A 217 -27.43 8.23 8.22
N ARG A 218 -28.36 8.63 9.10
CA ARG A 218 -28.91 7.79 10.18
C ARG A 218 -29.56 6.49 9.70
N ARG A 219 -29.95 6.43 8.41
CA ARG A 219 -30.55 5.25 7.80
C ARG A 219 -29.53 4.29 7.20
N ASN A 220 -28.27 4.68 7.04
CA ASN A 220 -27.23 3.81 6.49
C ASN A 220 -26.91 2.69 7.48
N TRP A 221 -27.44 1.48 7.21
CA TRP A 221 -27.31 0.33 8.10
C TRP A 221 -25.85 0.00 8.45
N LEU A 222 -24.95 -0.02 7.46
CA LEU A 222 -23.54 -0.34 7.65
C LEU A 222 -22.84 0.69 8.53
N LEU A 223 -23.07 1.98 8.28
CA LEU A 223 -22.50 3.05 9.11
C LEU A 223 -23.01 2.94 10.56
N GLN A 224 -24.30 2.68 10.76
CA GLN A 224 -24.85 2.48 12.11
C GLN A 224 -24.21 1.28 12.80
N ARG A 225 -24.00 0.18 12.08
CA ARG A 225 -23.36 -1.02 12.62
C ARG A 225 -21.92 -0.74 13.04
N LEU A 226 -21.10 -0.17 12.16
CA LEU A 226 -19.70 0.15 12.46
C LEU A 226 -19.56 1.17 13.58
N ALA A 227 -20.42 2.19 13.62
CA ALA A 227 -20.45 3.14 14.72
C ALA A 227 -20.86 2.50 16.05
N SER A 228 -21.68 1.44 16.03
CA SER A 228 -22.00 0.66 17.22
C SER A 228 -20.84 -0.20 17.68
N ASP A 229 -20.19 -0.90 16.75
CA ASP A 229 -19.02 -1.74 17.04
C ASP A 229 -17.89 -0.88 17.66
N LEU A 230 -17.66 0.34 17.14
CA LEU A 230 -16.72 1.32 17.74
C LEU A 230 -17.11 1.80 19.14
N ARG A 231 -18.40 1.85 19.48
CA ARG A 231 -18.86 2.28 20.81
C ARG A 231 -18.77 1.17 21.85
N ASN A 232 -18.87 -0.08 21.42
CA ASN A 232 -18.79 -1.23 22.31
C ASN A 232 -17.38 -1.43 22.87
N GLU A 233 -16.36 -0.98 22.14
CA GLU A 233 -14.94 -1.07 22.54
C GLU A 233 -14.51 -2.51 22.90
N ASP A 234 -15.20 -3.51 22.35
CA ASP A 234 -14.98 -4.94 22.58
C ASP A 234 -13.92 -5.55 21.64
N GLY A 235 -13.29 -4.70 20.81
CA GLY A 235 -12.30 -5.13 19.82
C GLY A 235 -12.90 -5.75 18.55
N SER A 236 -14.22 -5.75 18.37
CA SER A 236 -14.86 -6.21 17.13
C SER A 236 -14.51 -5.30 15.93
N PHE A 237 -14.36 -4.00 16.17
CA PHE A 237 -13.89 -3.03 15.18
C PHE A 237 -13.02 -1.96 15.83
N ALA A 238 -11.82 -1.74 15.29
CA ALA A 238 -10.89 -0.71 15.73
C ALA A 238 -10.36 0.09 14.54
N VAL A 239 -10.11 1.39 14.76
CA VAL A 239 -9.50 2.28 13.77
C VAL A 239 -8.19 2.82 14.35
N GLU A 240 -7.09 2.55 13.66
CA GLU A 240 -5.75 3.03 13.99
C GLU A 240 -5.43 4.24 13.09
N TYR A 241 -5.86 5.41 13.55
CA TYR A 241 -5.87 6.63 12.73
C TYR A 241 -4.50 7.31 12.63
N ASP A 242 -3.75 7.42 13.73
CA ASP A 242 -2.47 8.18 13.78
C ASP A 242 -1.25 7.27 14.00
N ARG A 243 -1.34 6.01 13.56
CA ARG A 243 -0.24 5.05 13.76
C ARG A 243 1.00 5.37 12.94
N TYR A 244 0.81 5.90 11.73
CA TYR A 244 1.88 6.24 10.81
C TYR A 244 1.73 7.69 10.32
N PRO A 245 2.84 8.45 10.18
CA PRO A 245 2.81 9.78 9.61
C PRO A 245 2.24 9.74 8.20
N GLN A 246 1.32 10.65 7.89
CA GLN A 246 0.74 10.78 6.55
C GLN A 246 1.40 11.94 5.82
N SER A 247 1.69 11.75 4.53
CA SER A 247 2.06 12.84 3.62
C SER A 247 0.83 13.23 2.80
N ASN A 248 0.60 14.53 2.65
CA ASN A 248 -0.41 15.08 1.72
C ASN A 248 0.20 15.42 0.35
N ASP A 249 1.47 15.08 0.11
CA ASP A 249 2.17 15.34 -1.15
C ASP A 249 1.79 14.33 -2.24
N VAL A 250 0.95 13.34 -1.91
CA VAL A 250 0.55 12.20 -2.73
C VAL A 250 -0.97 12.23 -2.95
N CYS A 251 -1.46 11.99 -4.18
CA CYS A 251 -2.90 11.97 -4.47
C CYS A 251 -3.23 10.99 -5.60
N THR A 252 -4.41 10.37 -5.57
CA THR A 252 -4.77 9.29 -6.50
C THR A 252 -6.03 9.53 -7.33
N GLY A 253 -6.70 10.65 -7.09
CA GLY A 253 -7.94 10.99 -7.77
C GLY A 253 -7.75 11.42 -9.22
N ARG A 254 -8.73 11.09 -10.04
CA ARG A 254 -8.94 11.64 -11.38
C ARG A 254 -10.34 12.24 -11.45
N ASP A 255 -10.52 13.23 -12.31
CA ASP A 255 -11.87 13.71 -12.64
C ASP A 255 -12.55 12.81 -13.69
N ASN A 256 -13.75 13.21 -14.11
CA ASN A 256 -14.53 12.47 -15.10
C ASN A 256 -13.91 12.48 -16.51
N GLU A 257 -12.94 13.37 -16.75
CA GLU A 257 -12.19 13.48 -18.00
C GLU A 257 -10.90 12.64 -17.95
N GLY A 258 -10.59 12.07 -16.78
CA GLY A 258 -9.42 11.22 -16.55
C GLY A 258 -8.17 11.98 -16.10
N GLU A 259 -8.28 13.31 -15.93
CA GLU A 259 -7.20 14.19 -15.50
C GLU A 259 -6.98 14.09 -14.00
N ALA A 260 -5.73 14.19 -13.56
CA ALA A 260 -5.38 14.10 -12.14
C ALA A 260 -6.09 15.20 -11.34
N SER A 261 -6.91 14.81 -10.36
CA SER A 261 -7.75 15.73 -9.60
C SER A 261 -7.88 15.29 -8.14
N TYR A 262 -7.77 16.26 -7.24
CA TYR A 262 -7.91 16.04 -5.81
C TYR A 262 -9.39 15.92 -5.45
N TYR A 263 -9.80 14.77 -4.91
CA TYR A 263 -11.08 14.68 -4.22
C TYR A 263 -10.94 13.96 -2.87
N PRO A 264 -11.74 14.33 -1.85
CA PRO A 264 -11.67 13.70 -0.54
C PRO A 264 -12.07 12.22 -0.60
N MET A 265 -11.19 11.35 -0.10
CA MET A 265 -11.34 9.90 0.02
C MET A 265 -11.21 9.42 1.46
N THR A 266 -11.38 10.30 2.45
CA THR A 266 -11.23 9.95 3.87
C THR A 266 -12.09 8.77 4.29
N ASP A 267 -13.28 8.61 3.69
CA ASP A 267 -14.24 7.55 4.02
C ASP A 267 -14.09 6.28 3.13
N HIS A 268 -13.01 6.16 2.36
CA HIS A 268 -12.80 5.01 1.47
C HIS A 268 -12.62 3.71 2.26
N GLY A 269 -11.67 3.66 3.20
CA GLY A 269 -11.45 2.45 4.01
C GLY A 269 -12.64 2.05 4.88
N ILE A 270 -13.43 3.00 5.39
CA ILE A 270 -14.65 2.66 6.15
C ILE A 270 -15.71 2.00 5.25
N SER A 271 -15.75 2.36 3.97
CA SER A 271 -16.61 1.72 2.98
C SER A 271 -16.19 0.26 2.73
N VAL A 272 -14.88 0.01 2.58
CA VAL A 272 -14.30 -1.35 2.46
C VAL A 272 -14.60 -2.19 3.70
N VAL A 273 -14.41 -1.62 4.90
CA VAL A 273 -14.76 -2.27 6.17
C VAL A 273 -16.25 -2.63 6.22
N GLY A 274 -17.13 -1.78 5.70
CA GLY A 274 -18.57 -2.08 5.59
C GLY A 274 -18.85 -3.31 4.74
N LEU A 275 -18.18 -3.46 3.60
CA LEU A 275 -18.30 -4.65 2.75
C LEU A 275 -17.87 -5.92 3.49
N ILE A 276 -16.73 -5.86 4.18
CA ILE A 276 -16.20 -6.98 4.97
C ILE A 276 -17.19 -7.32 6.09
N ARG A 277 -17.69 -6.32 6.82
CA ARG A 277 -18.64 -6.53 7.92
C ARG A 277 -19.96 -7.14 7.46
N ASP A 278 -20.42 -6.87 6.24
CA ASP A 278 -21.64 -7.50 5.71
C ASP A 278 -21.44 -9.00 5.41
N VAL A 279 -20.29 -9.35 4.83
CA VAL A 279 -19.95 -10.75 4.48
C VAL A 279 -19.49 -11.57 5.69
N ALA A 280 -18.73 -10.95 6.60
CA ALA A 280 -18.11 -11.54 7.77
C ALA A 280 -18.55 -10.79 9.05
N PRO A 281 -19.82 -10.94 9.46
CA PRO A 281 -20.46 -10.09 10.47
C PRO A 281 -19.82 -10.15 11.85
N ARG A 282 -19.06 -11.20 12.17
CA ARG A 282 -18.44 -11.41 13.48
C ARG A 282 -16.92 -11.34 13.46
N ALA A 283 -16.30 -11.05 12.31
CA ALA A 283 -14.86 -10.87 12.22
C ALA A 283 -14.37 -9.68 13.08
N HIS A 284 -13.16 -9.81 13.62
CA HIS A 284 -12.46 -8.71 14.28
C HIS A 284 -11.75 -7.87 13.22
N ILE A 285 -12.19 -6.62 13.03
CA ILE A 285 -11.67 -5.77 11.95
C ILE A 285 -10.80 -4.65 12.53
N ARG A 286 -9.59 -4.50 12.00
CA ARG A 286 -8.71 -3.35 12.27
C ARG A 286 -8.56 -2.54 10.98
N LEU A 287 -9.03 -1.30 10.99
CA LEU A 287 -8.77 -0.34 9.92
C LEU A 287 -7.54 0.49 10.28
N VAL A 288 -6.43 0.26 9.60
CA VAL A 288 -5.16 0.96 9.82
C VAL A 288 -5.00 2.01 8.73
N ARG A 289 -4.90 3.27 9.14
CA ARG A 289 -4.72 4.38 8.19
C ARG A 289 -3.29 4.37 7.66
N ILE A 290 -3.14 3.99 6.40
CA ILE A 290 -1.86 4.06 5.67
C ILE A 290 -1.94 4.97 4.44
N LEU A 291 -3.14 5.40 4.07
CA LEU A 291 -3.39 6.39 3.03
C LEU A 291 -3.91 7.69 3.65
N ASN A 292 -3.56 8.80 3.02
CA ASN A 292 -4.02 10.13 3.40
C ASN A 292 -5.50 10.34 3.02
N ASP A 293 -5.99 11.56 3.23
CA ASP A 293 -7.39 11.92 2.97
C ASP A 293 -7.75 11.99 1.48
N TYR A 294 -6.80 11.75 0.59
CA TYR A 294 -6.92 11.76 -0.87
C TYR A 294 -6.53 10.42 -1.51
N GLY A 295 -6.48 9.34 -0.72
CA GLY A 295 -6.18 7.99 -1.20
C GLY A 295 -4.71 7.73 -1.54
N GLY A 296 -3.83 8.70 -1.33
CA GLY A 296 -2.39 8.59 -1.59
C GLY A 296 -1.60 8.14 -0.36
N GLY A 297 -0.55 7.36 -0.56
CA GLY A 297 0.34 6.93 0.52
C GLY A 297 1.79 6.78 0.06
N ASP A 298 2.71 6.84 1.02
CA ASP A 298 4.10 6.47 0.79
C ASP A 298 4.36 4.99 1.07
N LEU A 299 5.50 4.48 0.58
CA LEU A 299 5.88 3.09 0.82
C LEU A 299 6.24 2.83 2.29
N TYR A 300 6.65 3.86 3.05
CA TYR A 300 6.99 3.69 4.45
C TYR A 300 5.79 3.15 5.25
N SER A 301 4.63 3.79 5.14
CA SER A 301 3.43 3.40 5.88
C SER A 301 2.98 1.99 5.54
N LEU A 302 3.08 1.58 4.27
CA LEU A 302 2.77 0.22 3.83
C LEU A 302 3.72 -0.82 4.42
N PHE A 303 5.04 -0.60 4.34
CA PHE A 303 6.03 -1.53 4.91
C PHE A 303 5.93 -1.62 6.43
N ALA A 304 5.79 -0.47 7.10
CA ALA A 304 5.66 -0.41 8.54
C ALA A 304 4.39 -1.15 8.99
N ALA A 305 3.26 -0.93 8.32
CA ALA A 305 2.03 -1.69 8.58
C ALA A 305 2.27 -3.18 8.38
N LEU A 306 2.67 -3.64 7.20
CA LEU A 306 2.82 -5.07 6.89
C LEU A 306 3.81 -5.82 7.80
N THR A 307 4.75 -5.12 8.43
CA THR A 307 5.76 -5.74 9.30
C THR A 307 5.46 -5.61 10.79
N ASP A 308 4.57 -4.70 11.18
CA ASP A 308 4.07 -4.56 12.54
C ASP A 308 2.71 -5.27 12.76
N LEU A 309 2.17 -5.96 11.74
CA LEU A 309 1.05 -6.89 11.87
C LEU A 309 1.53 -8.25 12.38
#